data_AF-A0A7K3YEL4-F1
#
_entry.id   AF-A0A7K3YEL4-F1
#
_cell.length_a   1.000
_cell.length_b   1.000
_cell.length_c   1.000
_cell.angle_alpha   90.00
_cell.angle_beta   90.00
_cell.angle_gamma   90.00
#
_symmetry.space_group_name_H-M   'P 1'
#
loop_
_entity.id
_entity.type
_entity.pdbx_description
1 polymer ?
#
loop_
_entity_poly.entity_id
_entity_poly.type
_entity_poly.pdbx_seq_one_letter_code
_entity_poly.pdbx_strand_id
1 'polypeptide(L)'
;MADNFWTGVIVGWLVGLILGFLLPVLGPLIGGFVAGWMVRGGIGNGAKAGLLAGILGAIVIAILLILGGTVFLGAFGFIAGVGTSLIIIVSAFVYQGVLSLIGGAIAGAIRR
;
A
#
# COMPACT_ATOMS: atom_id res chain seq x y z
N MET A 1 -17.70 -11.96 -11.24
CA MET A 1 -16.27 -11.59 -11.48
C MET A 1 -15.78 -10.52 -10.50
N ALA A 2 -16.31 -10.47 -9.27
CA ALA A 2 -15.84 -9.56 -8.22
C ALA A 2 -14.89 -10.28 -7.23
N ASP A 3 -14.90 -11.61 -7.23
CA ASP A 3 -14.24 -12.45 -6.21
C ASP A 3 -12.71 -12.38 -6.29
N ASN A 4 -12.17 -12.02 -7.45
CA ASN A 4 -10.73 -11.98 -7.73
C ASN A 4 -10.11 -10.61 -7.46
N PHE A 5 -10.92 -9.55 -7.33
CA PHE A 5 -10.44 -8.18 -7.22
C PHE A 5 -9.68 -7.97 -5.91
N TRP A 6 -10.33 -8.32 -4.79
CA TRP A 6 -9.75 -8.21 -3.46
C TRP A 6 -8.57 -9.14 -3.24
N THR A 7 -8.59 -10.34 -3.82
CA THR A 7 -7.42 -11.23 -3.80
C THR A 7 -6.21 -10.56 -4.47
N GLY A 8 -6.40 -9.91 -5.62
CA GLY A 8 -5.35 -9.16 -6.29
C GLY A 8 -4.81 -8.01 -5.43
N VAL A 9 -5.71 -7.24 -4.80
CA VAL A 9 -5.35 -6.16 -3.88
C VAL A 9 -4.52 -6.68 -2.70
N ILE A 10 -4.94 -7.77 -2.05
CA ILE A 10 -4.25 -8.36 -0.91
C ILE A 10 -2.88 -8.90 -1.31
N VAL A 11 -2.79 -9.61 -2.44
CA VAL A 11 -1.52 -10.15 -2.93
C VAL A 11 -0.55 -9.04 -3.32
N GLY A 12 -1.02 -8.01 -4.04
CA GLY A 12 -0.19 -6.85 -4.39
C GLY A 12 0.25 -6.06 -3.15
N TRP A 13 -0.61 -5.95 -2.14
CA TRP A 13 -0.24 -5.38 -0.84
C TRP A 13 0.85 -6.20 -0.15
N LEU A 14 0.71 -7.53 -0.09
CA LEU A 14 1.72 -8.42 0.51
C LEU A 14 3.07 -8.29 -0.20
N VAL A 15 3.07 -8.30 -1.53
CA VAL A 15 4.30 -8.11 -2.33
C VAL A 15 4.89 -6.72 -2.07
N GLY A 16 4.05 -5.69 -2.06
CA GLY A 16 4.46 -4.32 -1.76
C GLY A 16 5.02 -4.15 -0.35
N LEU A 17 4.53 -4.90 0.63
CA LEU A 17 5.01 -4.91 2.00
C LEU A 17 6.39 -5.58 2.10
N ILE A 18 6.54 -6.78 1.52
CA ILE A 18 7.80 -7.53 1.55
C ILE A 18 8.89 -6.76 0.81
N LEU A 19 8.60 -6.27 -0.40
CA LEU A 19 9.56 -5.53 -1.20
C LEU A 19 9.75 -4.10 -0.70
N GLY A 20 8.72 -3.46 -0.14
CA GLY A 20 8.79 -2.10 0.38
C GLY A 20 9.75 -1.98 1.56
N PHE A 21 9.95 -3.06 2.32
CA PHE A 21 10.97 -3.11 3.36
C PHE A 21 12.40 -3.02 2.80
N LEU A 22 12.67 -3.68 1.67
CA LEU A 22 13.99 -3.69 1.02
C LEU A 22 14.19 -2.50 0.07
N LEU A 23 13.12 -2.07 -0.60
CA LEU A 23 13.09 -1.08 -1.66
C LEU A 23 11.89 -0.14 -1.45
N PRO A 24 12.07 0.95 -0.68
CA PRO A 24 10.97 1.83 -0.26
C PRO A 24 10.18 2.44 -1.43
N VAL A 25 10.82 2.61 -2.59
CA VAL A 25 10.21 3.20 -3.80
C VAL A 25 9.69 2.13 -4.77
N LEU A 26 10.50 1.08 -5.01
CA LEU A 26 10.15 0.07 -6.01
C LEU A 26 9.17 -0.96 -5.47
N GLY A 27 9.21 -1.28 -4.17
CA GLY A 27 8.28 -2.22 -3.55
C GLY A 27 6.82 -1.86 -3.74
N PRO A 28 6.39 -0.62 -3.41
CA PRO A 28 5.00 -0.17 -3.62
C PRO A 28 4.60 -0.17 -5.09
N LEU A 29 5.51 0.23 -5.97
CA LEU A 29 5.32 0.20 -7.43
C LEU A 29 5.07 -1.22 -7.93
N ILE A 30 5.91 -2.18 -7.51
CA ILE A 30 5.79 -3.59 -7.89
C ILE A 30 4.54 -4.22 -7.24
N GLY A 31 4.25 -3.89 -5.98
CA GLY A 31 3.03 -4.33 -5.30
C GLY A 31 1.76 -3.86 -6.01
N GLY A 32 1.72 -2.60 -6.41
CA GLY A 32 0.65 -2.04 -7.22
C GLY A 32 0.53 -2.69 -8.59
N PHE A 33 1.67 -2.97 -9.23
CA PHE A 33 1.72 -3.71 -10.49
C PHE A 33 1.13 -5.12 -10.35
N VAL A 34 1.51 -5.87 -9.31
CA VAL A 34 0.98 -7.21 -9.04
C VAL A 34 -0.53 -7.16 -8.79
N ALA A 35 -1.01 -6.18 -8.01
CA ALA A 35 -2.44 -5.98 -7.80
C ALA A 35 -3.16 -5.73 -9.13
N GLY A 36 -2.68 -4.79 -9.95
CA GLY A 36 -3.29 -4.48 -11.23
C GLY A 36 -3.23 -5.65 -12.23
N TRP A 37 -2.17 -6.46 -12.19
CA TRP A 37 -2.01 -7.62 -13.05
C TRP A 37 -3.02 -8.73 -12.73
N MET A 38 -3.33 -8.95 -11.45
CA MET A 38 -4.25 -9.99 -11.01
C MET A 38 -5.71 -9.65 -11.28
N VAL A 39 -6.08 -8.38 -11.15
CA VAL A 39 -7.48 -7.94 -11.22
C VAL A 39 -8.05 -7.98 -12.65
N ARG A 40 -7.23 -7.76 -13.69
CA ARG A 40 -7.66 -7.69 -15.10
C ARG A 40 -8.76 -6.63 -15.36
N GLY A 41 -9.11 -6.37 -16.62
CA GLY A 41 -10.16 -5.41 -16.97
C GLY A 41 -9.64 -3.99 -17.21
N GLY A 42 -8.43 -3.87 -17.76
CA GLY A 42 -7.85 -2.63 -18.23
C GLY A 42 -7.28 -1.70 -17.15
N ILE A 43 -6.85 -0.51 -17.63
CA ILE A 43 -6.10 0.49 -16.86
C ILE A 43 -6.88 0.96 -15.63
N GLY A 44 -8.19 1.20 -15.76
CA GLY A 44 -9.02 1.73 -14.68
C GLY A 44 -9.14 0.78 -13.49
N ASN A 45 -9.36 -0.51 -13.73
CA ASN A 45 -9.43 -1.51 -12.66
C ASN A 45 -8.05 -1.80 -12.07
N GLY A 46 -7.00 -1.82 -12.92
CA GLY A 46 -5.62 -1.99 -12.45
C GLY A 46 -5.17 -0.86 -11.53
N ALA A 47 -5.45 0.39 -11.91
CA ALA A 47 -5.14 1.57 -11.11
C ALA A 47 -5.89 1.58 -9.76
N LYS A 48 -7.18 1.22 -9.76
CA LYS A 48 -7.97 1.11 -8.53
C LYS A 48 -7.43 0.02 -7.60
N ALA A 49 -7.08 -1.14 -8.14
CA ALA A 49 -6.51 -2.24 -7.37
C ALA A 49 -5.15 -1.86 -6.76
N GLY A 50 -4.29 -1.21 -7.55
CA GLY A 50 -3.01 -0.68 -7.11
C GLY A 50 -3.17 0.38 -6.02
N LEU A 51 -4.06 1.35 -6.19
CA LEU A 51 -4.37 2.35 -5.17
C LEU A 51 -4.80 1.68 -3.86
N LEU A 52 -5.77 0.76 -3.91
CA LEU A 52 -6.29 0.08 -2.72
C LEU A 52 -5.22 -0.75 -2.01
N ALA A 53 -4.31 -1.39 -2.77
CA ALA A 53 -3.17 -2.10 -2.20
C ALA A 53 -2.19 -1.16 -1.48
N GLY A 54 -1.92 0.02 -2.07
CA GLY A 54 -1.07 1.05 -1.46
C GLY A 54 -1.69 1.64 -0.19
N ILE A 55 -3.00 1.87 -0.20
CA ILE A 55 -3.79 2.35 0.94
C ILE A 55 -3.75 1.37 2.11
N LEU A 56 -3.98 0.07 1.84
CA LEU A 56 -3.81 -0.99 2.83
C LEU A 56 -2.39 -1.01 3.40
N GLY A 57 -1.38 -0.76 2.56
CA GLY A 57 0.02 -0.60 2.95
C GLY A 57 0.21 0.50 3.98
N ALA A 58 -0.25 1.70 3.65
CA ALA A 58 -0.12 2.87 4.52
C ALA A 58 -0.85 2.69 5.86
N ILE A 59 -2.06 2.12 5.85
CA ILE A 59 -2.83 1.86 7.08
C ILE A 59 -2.08 0.88 7.99
N VAL A 60 -1.59 -0.24 7.45
CA VAL A 60 -0.91 -1.25 8.28
C VAL A 60 0.40 -0.70 8.85
N ILE A 61 1.19 0.03 8.06
CA ILE A 61 2.42 0.68 8.54
C ILE A 61 2.10 1.66 9.67
N ALA A 62 1.04 2.46 9.53
CA ALA A 62 0.63 3.41 10.56
C ALA A 62 0.23 2.72 11.87
N ILE A 63 -0.54 1.63 11.78
CA ILE A 63 -0.91 0.83 12.95
C ILE A 63 0.34 0.26 13.63
N LEU A 64 1.30 -0.27 12.85
CA LEU A 64 2.56 -0.80 13.38
C LEU A 64 3.41 0.28 14.07
N LEU A 65 3.44 1.50 13.54
CA LEU A 65 4.15 2.63 14.15
C LEU A 65 3.51 3.07 15.47
N ILE A 66 2.17 3.13 15.52
CA ILE A 66 1.44 3.48 16.74
C ILE A 66 1.65 2.40 17.82
N LEU A 67 1.46 1.12 17.45
CA LEU A 67 1.65 -0.01 18.37
C LEU A 67 3.10 -0.11 18.83
N GLY A 68 4.05 -0.08 17.90
CA GLY A 68 5.48 -0.13 18.21
C GLY A 68 5.90 1.04 19.10
N GLY A 69 5.54 2.27 18.73
CA GLY A 69 5.82 3.45 19.53
C GLY A 69 5.25 3.34 20.95
N THR A 70 4.01 2.87 21.09
CA THR A 70 3.36 2.71 22.40
C THR A 70 4.00 1.59 23.22
N VAL A 71 4.36 0.46 22.61
CA VAL A 71 4.98 -0.68 23.30
C VAL A 71 6.39 -0.33 23.80
N PHE A 72 7.19 0.38 23.01
CA PHE A 72 8.59 0.69 23.37
C PHE A 72 8.74 1.94 24.23
N LEU A 73 7.86 2.95 24.08
CA LEU A 73 8.01 4.26 24.72
C LEU A 73 6.82 4.65 25.63
N GLY A 74 5.85 3.74 25.83
CA GLY A 74 4.70 3.94 26.72
C GLY A 74 3.80 5.10 26.30
N ALA A 75 3.29 5.86 27.27
CA ALA A 75 2.38 6.99 27.03
C ALA A 75 3.03 8.12 26.20
N PHE A 76 4.35 8.34 26.35
CA PHE A 76 5.10 9.29 25.53
C PHE A 76 5.20 8.81 24.08
N GLY A 77 5.41 7.50 23.89
CA GLY A 77 5.33 6.83 22.59
C GLY A 77 3.98 6.93 21.92
N PHE A 78 2.90 6.85 22.69
CA PHE A 78 1.54 7.02 22.18
C PHE A 78 1.28 8.45 21.71
N ILE A 79 1.64 9.47 22.52
CA ILE A 79 1.40 10.89 22.15
C ILE A 79 2.26 11.30 20.95
N ALA A 80 3.56 10.98 20.99
CA ALA A 80 4.46 11.21 19.86
C ALA A 80 4.00 10.40 18.64
N GLY A 81 3.59 9.16 18.87
CA GLY A 81 3.05 8.24 17.87
C GLY A 81 1.82 8.80 17.17
N VAL A 82 0.80 9.29 17.89
CA VAL A 82 -0.40 9.89 17.29
C VAL A 82 -0.07 11.14 16.46
N GLY A 83 0.78 12.02 16.98
CA GLY A 83 1.19 13.24 16.26
C GLY A 83 2.00 12.96 14.99
N THR A 84 2.98 12.05 15.06
CA THR A 84 3.80 11.67 13.90
C THR A 84 3.09 10.74 12.94
N SER A 85 2.25 9.82 13.43
CA SER A 85 1.52 8.89 12.58
C SER A 85 0.50 9.60 11.70
N LEU A 86 -0.11 10.71 12.13
CA LEU A 86 -0.99 11.50 11.25
C LEU A 86 -0.24 12.06 10.03
N ILE A 87 0.95 12.61 10.24
CA ILE A 87 1.80 13.14 9.16
C ILE A 87 2.34 12.01 8.29
N ILE A 88 2.78 10.91 8.91
CA ILE A 88 3.30 9.72 8.21
C ILE A 88 2.19 9.01 7.45
N ILE A 89 0.96 8.95 7.96
CA ILE A 89 -0.20 8.39 7.25
C ILE A 89 -0.43 9.20 5.98
N VAL A 90 -0.54 10.53 6.08
CA VAL A 90 -0.82 11.36 4.90
C VAL A 90 0.31 11.26 3.87
N SER A 91 1.57 11.35 4.32
CA SER A 91 2.73 11.28 3.42
C SER A 91 2.96 9.88 2.85
N ALA A 92 2.83 8.81 3.65
CA ALA A 92 2.93 7.43 3.19
C ALA A 92 1.73 7.03 2.33
N PHE A 93 0.53 7.54 2.58
CA PHE A 93 -0.64 7.28 1.74
C PHE A 93 -0.49 7.95 0.38
N VAL A 94 -0.02 9.19 0.32
CA VAL A 94 0.30 9.86 -0.94
C VAL A 94 1.43 9.14 -1.64
N TYR A 95 2.49 8.74 -0.94
CA TYR A 95 3.65 8.09 -1.55
C TYR A 95 3.33 6.66 -2.01
N GLN A 96 2.92 5.77 -1.09
CA GLN A 96 2.58 4.37 -1.37
C GLN A 96 1.38 4.28 -2.31
N GLY A 97 0.35 5.09 -2.08
CA GLY A 97 -0.88 5.08 -2.87
C GLY A 97 -0.65 5.51 -4.31
N VAL A 98 0.12 6.59 -4.54
CA VAL A 98 0.42 7.07 -5.90
C VAL A 98 1.35 6.10 -6.62
N LEU A 99 2.42 5.63 -5.97
CA LEU A 99 3.34 4.66 -6.59
C LEU A 99 2.63 3.34 -6.94
N SER A 100 1.79 2.85 -6.04
CA SER A 100 1.03 1.62 -6.25
C SER A 100 -0.08 1.82 -7.29
N LEU A 101 -0.70 3.01 -7.38
CA LEU A 101 -1.61 3.37 -8.46
C LEU A 101 -0.90 3.36 -9.82
N ILE A 102 0.30 3.94 -9.92
CA ILE A 102 1.08 3.96 -11.16
C ILE A 102 1.43 2.52 -11.57
N GLY A 103 1.92 1.71 -10.64
CA GLY A 103 2.20 0.29 -10.88
C GLY A 103 0.96 -0.45 -11.39
N GLY A 104 -0.18 -0.26 -10.73
CA GLY A 104 -1.45 -0.88 -11.10
C GLY A 104 -1.98 -0.41 -12.46
N ALA A 105 -1.82 0.87 -12.78
CA ALA A 105 -2.20 1.43 -14.07
C ALA A 105 -1.34 0.85 -15.21
N ILE A 106 -0.02 0.71 -15.01
CA ILE A 106 0.89 0.10 -15.97
C ILE A 106 0.50 -1.37 -16.19
N ALA A 107 0.26 -2.12 -15.12
CA ALA A 107 -0.16 -3.52 -15.22
C ALA A 107 -1.49 -3.67 -15.97
N GLY A 108 -2.47 -2.81 -15.68
CA GLY A 108 -3.76 -2.80 -16.37
C GLY A 108 -3.69 -2.33 -17.83
N ALA A 109 -2.67 -1.54 -18.20
CA ALA A 109 -2.41 -1.16 -19.59
C ALA A 109 -1.84 -2.31 -20.40
N ILE A 110 -0.92 -3.07 -19.81
CA ILE A 110 -0.25 -4.21 -20.45
C ILE A 110 -1.21 -5.41 -20.52
N ARG A 111 -1.93 -5.68 -19.43
CA ARG A 111 -2.86 -6.81 -19.33
C ARG A 111 -4.30 -6.30 -19.36
N ARG A 112 -4.78 -6.01 -20.57
CA ARG A 112 -6.18 -5.62 -20.82
C ARG A 112 -7.14 -6.71 -20.37
#